data_AF-A0A6A5V180-F1
#
_entry.id   AF-A0A6A5V180-F1
#
_cell.length_a   1.000
_cell.length_b   1.000
_cell.length_c   1.000
_cell.angle_alpha   90.00
_cell.angle_beta   90.00
_cell.angle_gamma   90.00
#
_symmetry.space_group_name_H-M   'P 1'
#
loop_
_entity.id
_entity.type
_entity.pdbx_description
1 polymer ?
#
loop_
_entity_poly.entity_id
_entity_poly.type
_entity_poly.pdbx_seq_one_letter_code
_entity_poly.pdbx_strand_id
1 'polypeptide(L)'
;MAEPIKGPGILYVKAAINPSPSNPLTEAQYMHWYDDDHIAEIVSTSGMPNAFRYFHVDKTPDHGKPTPECPRPYLAFYPMPDLAFTQGQEFKGIGVKSALLPGTGICYDMADTDVGYYALIGQRGNSKKGRSGEQKPGRIMHGLRWCRFRKIPRDI
;
A
#
# COMPACT_ATOMS: atom_id res chain seq x y z
N MET A 1 -21.03 -18.27 11.13
CA MET A 1 -19.74 -18.59 10.49
C MET A 1 -19.53 -17.55 9.40
N ALA A 2 -18.51 -16.71 9.51
CA ALA A 2 -18.18 -15.79 8.41
C ALA A 2 -17.77 -16.62 7.18
N GLU A 3 -18.25 -16.25 6.00
CA GLU A 3 -17.85 -16.97 4.79
C GLU A 3 -16.33 -16.85 4.58
N PRO A 4 -15.68 -17.90 4.04
CA PRO A 4 -14.26 -17.83 3.69
C PRO A 4 -14.01 -16.68 2.73
N ILE A 5 -13.07 -15.80 3.07
CA ILE A 5 -12.67 -14.68 2.22
C ILE A 5 -11.97 -15.27 0.99
N LYS A 6 -12.58 -15.11 -0.19
CA LYS A 6 -12.11 -15.69 -1.46
C LYS A 6 -12.42 -14.77 -2.63
N GLY A 7 -11.76 -15.02 -3.76
CA GLY A 7 -11.91 -14.25 -4.99
C GLY A 7 -11.08 -12.96 -5.01
N PRO A 8 -11.12 -12.20 -6.12
CA PRO A 8 -10.26 -11.05 -6.31
C PRO A 8 -10.53 -9.96 -5.29
N GLY A 9 -9.47 -9.26 -4.88
CA GLY A 9 -9.58 -8.20 -3.89
C GLY A 9 -8.29 -7.44 -3.71
N ILE A 10 -8.21 -6.71 -2.59
CA ILE A 10 -7.01 -6.00 -2.19
C ILE A 10 -6.70 -6.28 -0.71
N LEU A 11 -5.41 -6.44 -0.42
CA LEU A 11 -4.87 -6.19 0.90
C LEU A 11 -4.55 -4.70 0.99
N TYR A 12 -5.02 -4.05 2.03
CA TYR A 12 -4.84 -2.63 2.30
C TYR A 12 -4.12 -2.47 3.63
N VAL A 13 -3.10 -1.63 3.66
CA VAL A 13 -2.30 -1.35 4.85
C VAL A 13 -2.07 0.14 4.98
N LYS A 14 -2.60 0.75 6.03
CA LYS A 14 -2.17 2.09 6.46
C LYS A 14 -1.18 1.97 7.60
N ALA A 15 -0.18 2.84 7.65
CA ALA A 15 0.80 2.81 8.73
C ALA A 15 1.25 4.20 9.17
N ALA A 16 1.66 4.29 10.43
CA ALA A 16 2.52 5.35 10.97
C ALA A 16 3.70 4.73 11.70
N ILE A 17 4.86 5.37 11.65
CA ILE A 17 5.99 4.96 12.49
C ILE A 17 5.64 5.30 13.94
N ASN A 18 5.76 4.32 14.83
CA ASN A 18 5.45 4.46 16.23
C ASN A 18 6.43 5.47 16.85
N PRO A 19 5.96 6.61 17.39
CA PRO A 19 6.81 7.66 17.91
C PRO A 19 7.37 7.37 19.31
N SER A 20 7.15 6.16 19.87
CA SER A 20 7.61 5.79 21.21
C SER A 20 9.10 6.10 21.41
N PRO A 21 9.52 6.68 22.54
CA PRO A 21 10.95 6.90 22.85
C PRO A 21 11.78 5.61 22.87
N SER A 22 11.13 4.46 23.06
CA SER A 22 11.74 3.14 23.00
C SER A 22 11.91 2.60 21.57
N ASN A 23 11.45 3.33 20.56
CA ASN A 23 11.63 3.02 19.14
C ASN A 23 12.69 3.97 18.55
N PRO A 24 13.99 3.61 18.58
CA PRO A 24 15.06 4.47 18.09
C PRO A 24 15.13 4.51 16.55
N LEU A 25 14.22 3.82 15.85
CA LEU A 25 14.28 3.67 14.41
C LEU A 25 13.97 5.00 13.71
N THR A 26 14.91 5.47 12.90
CA THR A 26 14.65 6.59 11.99
C THR A 26 13.76 6.14 10.84
N GLU A 27 13.02 7.07 10.24
CA GLU A 27 12.23 6.76 9.04
C GLU A 27 13.08 6.20 7.91
N ALA A 28 14.28 6.73 7.69
CA ALA A 28 15.16 6.25 6.64
C ALA A 28 15.49 4.75 6.83
N GLN A 29 15.74 4.32 8.06
CA GLN A 29 15.97 2.90 8.38
C GLN A 29 14.71 2.06 8.20
N TYR A 30 13.54 2.57 8.62
CA TYR A 30 12.28 1.88 8.40
C TYR A 30 12.00 1.69 6.91
N MET A 31 12.19 2.73 6.10
CA MET A 31 11.93 2.69 4.67
C MET A 31 12.90 1.81 3.93
N HIS A 32 14.18 1.81 4.31
CA HIS A 32 15.16 0.90 3.72
C HIS A 32 14.73 -0.56 3.89
N TRP A 33 14.41 -0.96 5.13
CA TRP A 33 13.89 -2.31 5.39
C TRP A 33 12.57 -2.58 4.66
N TYR A 34 11.63 -1.63 4.71
CA TYR A 34 10.29 -1.82 4.15
C TYR A 34 10.33 -1.97 2.61
N ASP A 35 11.17 -1.20 1.94
CA ASP A 35 11.21 -1.10 0.48
C ASP A 35 12.06 -2.21 -0.13
N ASP A 36 13.22 -2.45 0.46
CA ASP A 36 14.24 -3.33 -0.13
C ASP A 36 14.07 -4.78 0.33
N ASP A 37 13.63 -5.01 1.57
CA ASP A 37 13.47 -6.37 2.11
C ASP A 37 12.00 -6.80 2.09
N HIS A 38 11.14 -6.07 2.82
CA HIS A 38 9.79 -6.55 3.11
C HIS A 38 8.87 -6.57 1.89
N ILE A 39 8.88 -5.49 1.08
CA ILE A 39 8.08 -5.47 -0.15
C ILE A 39 8.63 -6.44 -1.19
N ALA A 40 9.95 -6.56 -1.32
CA ALA A 40 10.56 -7.52 -2.24
C ALA A 40 10.10 -8.94 -1.92
N GLU A 41 10.07 -9.31 -0.64
CA GLU A 41 9.52 -10.57 -0.18
C GLU A 41 8.03 -10.71 -0.53
N ILE A 42 7.21 -9.71 -0.23
CA ILE A 42 5.76 -9.73 -0.53
C ILE A 42 5.51 -9.94 -2.03
N VAL A 43 6.17 -9.19 -2.91
CA VAL A 43 5.93 -9.29 -4.35
C VAL A 43 6.51 -10.56 -4.97
N SER A 44 7.42 -11.24 -4.26
CA SER A 44 7.92 -12.56 -4.65
C SER A 44 6.90 -13.68 -4.39
N THR A 45 5.88 -13.42 -3.57
CA THR A 45 4.81 -14.40 -3.30
C THR A 45 3.89 -14.59 -4.50
N SER A 46 3.28 -15.77 -4.56
CA SER A 46 2.33 -16.13 -5.63
C SER A 46 1.03 -15.33 -5.60
N GLY A 47 0.63 -14.81 -4.42
CA GLY A 47 -0.66 -14.16 -4.20
C GLY A 47 -0.67 -12.64 -4.33
N MET A 48 0.49 -11.98 -4.29
CA MET A 48 0.59 -10.50 -4.29
C MET A 48 1.63 -10.00 -5.31
N PRO A 49 1.41 -10.18 -6.62
CA PRO A 49 2.43 -9.92 -7.65
C PRO A 49 2.79 -8.43 -7.82
N ASN A 50 2.01 -7.52 -7.22
CA ASN A 50 2.24 -6.08 -7.32
C ASN A 50 2.01 -5.43 -5.97
N ALA A 51 2.84 -4.43 -5.67
CA ALA A 51 2.70 -3.56 -4.51
C ALA A 51 2.59 -2.11 -4.98
N PHE A 52 1.64 -1.37 -4.43
CA PHE A 52 1.53 0.06 -4.62
C PHE A 52 1.71 0.75 -3.30
N ARG A 53 2.51 1.82 -3.29
CA ARG A 53 2.79 2.61 -2.10
C ARG A 53 2.52 4.08 -2.34
N TYR A 54 2.00 4.70 -1.30
CA TYR A 54 1.70 6.11 -1.26
C TYR A 54 2.03 6.65 0.13
N PHE A 55 2.32 7.94 0.17
CA PHE A 55 2.31 8.70 1.41
C PHE A 55 1.29 9.83 1.28
N HIS A 56 0.74 10.25 2.40
CA HIS A 56 -0.20 11.34 2.46
C HIS A 56 0.49 12.66 2.10
N VAL A 57 -0.16 13.49 1.28
CA VAL A 57 0.44 14.75 0.80
C VAL A 57 0.71 15.75 1.93
N ASP A 58 -0.09 15.71 2.98
CA ASP A 58 0.06 16.54 4.18
C ASP A 58 0.96 15.90 5.25
N LYS A 59 1.73 14.87 4.89
CA LYS A 59 2.70 14.27 5.80
C LYS A 59 3.69 15.34 6.27
N THR A 60 3.84 15.46 7.59
CA THR A 60 4.73 16.44 8.20
C THR A 60 6.21 16.10 7.98
N PRO A 61 7.12 17.08 8.16
CA PRO A 61 8.56 16.87 8.04
C PRO A 61 9.11 15.80 8.99
N ASP A 62 8.38 15.46 10.06
CA ASP A 62 8.75 14.42 11.03
C ASP A 62 8.48 12.99 10.54
N HIS A 63 8.67 12.79 9.23
CA HIS A 63 9.18 11.52 8.71
C HIS A 63 8.30 10.30 9.04
N GLY A 64 6.98 10.44 8.91
CA GLY A 64 6.05 9.29 9.03
C GLY A 64 5.48 9.04 10.42
N LYS A 65 5.77 9.91 11.38
CA LYS A 65 5.07 9.95 12.67
C LYS A 65 3.61 10.39 12.49
N PRO A 66 2.70 9.93 13.37
CA PRO A 66 1.31 10.32 13.34
C PRO A 66 1.13 11.81 13.68
N THR A 67 0.20 12.47 13.00
CA THR A 67 -0.31 13.81 13.36
C THR A 67 -1.83 13.75 13.56
N PRO A 68 -2.45 14.72 14.26
CA PRO A 68 -3.90 14.74 14.41
C PRO A 68 -4.65 14.73 13.06
N GLU A 69 -4.11 15.43 12.06
CA GLU A 69 -4.68 15.55 10.71
C GLU A 69 -4.36 14.32 9.85
N CYS A 70 -3.21 13.70 10.09
CA CYS A 70 -2.73 12.53 9.35
C CYS A 70 -2.16 11.47 10.31
N PRO A 71 -3.03 10.65 10.94
CA PRO A 71 -2.60 9.70 11.95
C PRO A 71 -1.87 8.49 11.36
N ARG A 72 -2.05 8.18 10.06
CA ARG A 72 -1.34 7.10 9.36
C ARG A 72 -0.94 7.57 7.96
N PRO A 73 0.23 8.22 7.82
CA PRO A 73 0.62 8.87 6.58
C PRO A 73 1.02 7.89 5.47
N TYR A 74 1.30 6.63 5.78
CA TYR A 74 1.64 5.63 4.77
C TYR A 74 0.45 4.80 4.35
N LEU A 75 0.41 4.47 3.06
CA LEU A 75 -0.53 3.55 2.46
C LEU A 75 0.20 2.57 1.56
N ALA A 76 0.00 1.29 1.77
CA ALA A 76 0.31 0.24 0.83
C ALA A 76 -0.96 -0.53 0.45
N PHE A 77 -1.07 -0.94 -0.80
CA PHE A 77 -2.06 -1.95 -1.16
C PHE A 77 -1.51 -2.94 -2.19
N TYR A 78 -2.00 -4.17 -2.08
CA TYR A 78 -1.58 -5.30 -2.88
C TYR A 78 -2.83 -5.87 -3.56
N PRO A 79 -2.99 -5.70 -4.87
CA PRO A 79 -4.03 -6.38 -5.62
C PRO A 79 -3.79 -7.89 -5.56
N MET A 80 -4.82 -8.61 -5.16
CA MET A 80 -4.77 -10.06 -4.97
C MET A 80 -5.72 -10.71 -5.97
N PRO A 81 -5.25 -11.68 -6.79
CA PRO A 81 -6.13 -12.48 -7.64
C PRO A 81 -7.14 -13.30 -6.83
N ASP A 82 -6.75 -13.75 -5.62
CA ASP A 82 -7.61 -14.48 -4.70
C ASP A 82 -7.26 -14.16 -3.24
N LEU A 83 -8.23 -13.62 -2.49
CA LEU A 83 -8.10 -13.33 -1.06
C LEU A 83 -7.92 -14.58 -0.20
N ALA A 84 -8.29 -15.77 -0.70
CA ALA A 84 -8.04 -17.03 0.01
C ALA A 84 -6.55 -17.27 0.29
N PHE A 85 -5.66 -16.64 -0.49
CA PHE A 85 -4.22 -16.65 -0.26
C PHE A 85 -3.84 -16.25 1.17
N THR A 86 -4.56 -15.27 1.75
CA THR A 86 -4.32 -14.76 3.12
C THR A 86 -4.45 -15.82 4.21
N GLN A 87 -5.11 -16.93 3.92
CA GLN A 87 -5.31 -18.04 4.85
C GLN A 87 -4.24 -19.13 4.72
N GLY A 88 -3.45 -19.08 3.64
CA GLY A 88 -2.43 -20.07 3.26
C GLY A 88 -1.14 -19.97 4.07
N GLN A 89 -0.32 -21.02 3.96
CA GLN A 89 0.99 -21.07 4.63
C GLN A 89 1.99 -20.06 4.05
N GLU A 90 1.93 -19.83 2.73
CA GLU A 90 2.81 -18.86 2.07
C GLU A 90 2.61 -17.44 2.63
N PHE A 91 1.36 -17.00 2.79
CA PHE A 91 1.06 -15.70 3.40
C PHE A 91 1.53 -15.62 4.85
N LYS A 92 1.33 -16.68 5.65
CA LYS A 92 1.83 -16.76 7.03
C LYS A 92 3.36 -16.80 7.13
N GLY A 93 4.01 -17.21 6.05
CA GLY A 93 5.46 -17.30 5.94
C GLY A 93 6.14 -15.95 5.67
N ILE A 94 5.38 -14.92 5.28
CA ILE A 94 5.93 -13.58 5.01
C ILE A 94 6.59 -13.03 6.27
N GLY A 95 7.88 -12.71 6.15
CA GLY A 95 8.72 -12.18 7.20
C GLY A 95 8.23 -10.83 7.71
N VAL A 96 7.81 -10.81 8.99
CA VAL A 96 7.55 -9.59 9.76
C VAL A 96 8.68 -9.28 10.75
N LYS A 97 9.76 -10.07 10.70
CA LYS A 97 10.93 -9.96 11.55
C LYS A 97 12.17 -9.64 10.72
N SER A 98 12.98 -8.69 11.17
CA SER A 98 14.28 -8.39 10.57
C SER A 98 15.30 -8.03 11.64
N ALA A 99 16.55 -8.44 11.42
CA ALA A 99 17.70 -8.07 12.25
C ALA A 99 18.05 -6.57 12.14
N LEU A 100 17.55 -5.89 11.10
CA LEU A 100 17.71 -4.44 10.93
C LEU A 100 16.78 -3.64 11.85
N LEU A 101 15.73 -4.27 12.38
CA LEU A 101 14.78 -3.63 13.28
C LEU A 101 15.23 -3.77 14.74
N PRO A 102 15.19 -2.69 15.55
CA PRO A 102 15.63 -2.71 16.93
C PRO A 102 14.66 -3.50 17.82
N GLY A 103 15.12 -3.86 19.02
CA GLY A 103 14.29 -4.54 20.02
C GLY A 103 13.96 -5.98 19.63
N THR A 104 12.67 -6.32 19.56
CA THR A 104 12.18 -7.66 19.19
C THR A 104 12.43 -8.02 17.73
N GLY A 105 12.80 -7.03 16.91
CA GLY A 105 12.94 -7.15 15.47
C GLY A 105 11.60 -7.28 14.73
N ILE A 106 10.46 -7.16 15.41
CA ILE A 106 9.11 -7.30 14.82
C ILE A 106 8.64 -5.93 14.31
N CYS A 107 8.18 -5.87 13.06
CA CYS A 107 7.75 -4.61 12.45
C CYS A 107 6.55 -3.94 13.14
N TYR A 108 5.67 -4.73 13.76
CA TYR A 108 4.48 -4.25 14.47
C TYR A 108 4.81 -3.45 15.75
N ASP A 109 6.00 -3.65 16.33
CA ASP A 109 6.43 -2.83 17.46
C ASP A 109 6.88 -1.43 16.99
N MET A 110 7.27 -1.32 15.71
CA MET A 110 7.87 -0.13 15.11
C MET A 110 6.85 0.75 14.38
N ALA A 111 5.69 0.21 13.99
CA ALA A 111 4.67 0.92 13.26
C ALA A 111 3.25 0.57 13.73
N ASP A 112 2.42 1.59 13.88
CA ASP A 112 0.97 1.43 14.06
C ASP A 112 0.34 1.16 12.70
N THR A 113 -0.07 -0.09 12.47
CA THR A 113 -0.63 -0.55 11.19
C THR A 113 -2.12 -0.84 11.29
N ASP A 114 -2.88 -0.34 10.32
CA ASP A 114 -4.28 -0.66 10.07
C ASP A 114 -4.38 -1.51 8.80
N VAL A 115 -4.76 -2.77 8.97
CA VAL A 115 -4.77 -3.79 7.90
C VAL A 115 -6.21 -4.19 7.58
N GLY A 116 -6.57 -4.10 6.30
CA GLY A 116 -7.89 -4.47 5.80
C GLY A 116 -7.81 -5.40 4.59
N TYR A 117 -8.76 -6.33 4.52
CA TYR A 117 -8.97 -7.20 3.37
C TYR A 117 -10.29 -6.83 2.70
N TYR A 118 -10.24 -6.41 1.43
CA TYR A 118 -11.42 -5.92 0.72
C TYR A 118 -11.67 -6.73 -0.55
N ALA A 119 -12.85 -7.36 -0.64
CA ALA A 119 -13.27 -8.07 -1.84
C ALA A 119 -13.63 -7.08 -2.97
N LEU A 120 -13.31 -7.45 -4.21
CA LEU A 120 -13.68 -6.68 -5.39
C LEU A 120 -15.18 -6.85 -5.66
N ILE A 121 -15.95 -5.78 -5.50
CA ILE A 121 -17.39 -5.76 -5.81
C ILE A 121 -17.64 -5.44 -7.30
N GLY A 122 -16.76 -4.66 -7.93
CA GLY A 122 -16.88 -4.33 -9.34
C GLY A 122 -15.81 -3.34 -9.82
N GLN A 123 -15.61 -3.29 -11.14
CA GLN A 123 -14.62 -2.42 -11.78
C GLN A 123 -15.28 -1.66 -12.93
N ARG A 124 -15.09 -0.33 -12.99
CA ARG A 124 -15.40 0.50 -14.15
C ARG A 124 -14.12 1.10 -14.70
N GLY A 125 -13.91 0.96 -15.99
CA GLY A 125 -12.81 1.60 -16.72
C GLY A 125 -13.33 2.17 -18.04
N ASN A 126 -12.58 3.08 -18.65
CA ASN A 126 -12.86 3.54 -20.01
C ASN A 126 -12.59 2.39 -20.99
N SER A 127 -13.60 1.55 -21.26
CA SER A 127 -13.56 0.75 -22.48
C SER A 127 -13.73 1.72 -23.65
N LYS A 128 -12.66 2.02 -24.39
CA LYS A 128 -12.82 2.51 -25.76
C LYS A 128 -13.45 1.38 -26.58
N LYS A 129 -14.77 1.25 -26.51
CA LYS A 129 -15.58 0.58 -27.54
C LYS A 129 -16.13 1.67 -28.42
N GLY A 130 -15.66 1.72 -29.67
CA GLY A 130 -16.23 2.56 -30.70
C GLY A 130 -17.73 2.31 -30.82
N ARG A 131 -18.51 3.38 -30.71
CA ARG A 131 -19.75 3.58 -31.46
C ARG A 131 -20.11 5.06 -31.39
N SER A 132 -20.20 5.67 -32.56
CA SER A 132 -20.63 7.04 -32.77
C SER A 132 -21.98 7.28 -32.10
N GLY A 133 -22.04 8.27 -31.22
CA GLY A 133 -23.25 8.80 -30.64
C GLY A 133 -22.97 10.25 -30.27
N GLU A 134 -23.41 11.14 -31.14
CA GLU A 134 -23.25 12.59 -31.12
C GLU A 134 -23.56 13.20 -29.75
N GLN A 135 -22.58 13.91 -29.17
CA GLN A 135 -22.78 14.74 -27.97
C GLN A 135 -22.35 16.18 -28.28
N LYS A 136 -23.33 17.10 -28.21
CA LYS A 136 -23.17 18.55 -28.36
C LYS A 136 -22.28 19.13 -27.25
N PRO A 137 -21.50 20.20 -27.52
CA PRO A 137 -20.50 20.70 -26.58
C PRO A 137 -21.13 21.62 -25.54
N GLY A 138 -21.02 21.26 -24.26
CA GLY A 138 -21.36 22.10 -23.12
C GLY A 138 -20.13 22.42 -22.28
N ARG A 139 -19.58 23.62 -22.50
CA ARG A 139 -18.68 24.44 -21.66
C ARG A 139 -17.68 23.74 -20.72
N ILE A 140 -16.41 23.89 -21.09
CA ILE A 140 -15.22 23.66 -20.27
C ILE A 140 -15.06 24.85 -19.31
N MET A 141 -14.88 24.59 -18.01
CA MET A 141 -14.29 25.53 -17.05
C MET A 141 -13.11 24.83 -16.37
N HIS A 142 -11.98 25.52 -16.40
CA HIS A 142 -10.63 25.06 -16.09
C HIS A 142 -10.38 24.76 -14.61
N GLY A 143 -9.42 23.86 -14.36
CA GLY A 143 -8.44 24.10 -13.30
C GLY A 143 -8.15 22.96 -12.34
N LEU A 144 -7.51 21.87 -12.79
CA LEU A 144 -6.76 20.98 -11.90
C LEU A 144 -5.41 20.63 -12.53
N ARG A 145 -4.36 21.12 -11.87
CA ARG A 145 -2.95 20.97 -12.21
C ARG A 145 -2.58 19.49 -12.07
N TRP A 146 -2.26 18.84 -13.17
CA TRP A 146 -1.79 17.46 -13.21
C TRP A 146 -0.38 17.35 -12.60
N CYS A 147 -0.23 16.57 -11.53
CA CYS A 147 1.09 16.09 -11.09
C CYS A 147 1.59 15.04 -12.08
N ARG A 148 2.76 15.31 -12.69
CA ARG A 148 3.50 14.39 -13.56
C ARG A 148 3.96 13.16 -12.76
N PHE A 149 3.52 11.98 -13.17
CA PHE A 149 4.18 10.72 -12.84
C PHE A 149 5.58 10.70 -13.46
N ARG A 150 6.63 10.59 -12.64
CA ARG A 150 7.93 10.06 -13.08
C ARG A 150 7.84 8.53 -13.05
N LYS A 151 7.93 7.90 -14.23
CA LYS A 151 8.30 6.49 -14.34
C LYS A 151 9.76 6.37 -13.88
N ILE A 152 10.02 5.49 -12.92
CA ILE A 152 11.38 5.01 -12.63
C ILE A 152 11.70 3.97 -13.72
N PRO A 153 12.81 4.13 -14.48
CA PRO A 153 13.23 3.11 -15.43
C PRO A 153 13.76 1.88 -14.69
N ARG A 154 13.36 0.70 -15.15
CA ARG A 154 14.03 -0.56 -14.87
C ARG A 154 15.19 -0.67 -15.84
N ASP A 155 16.40 -0.53 -15.33
CA ASP A 155 17.60 -0.99 -16.05
C ASP A 155 18.02 -2.36 -15.49
N ILE A 156 18.50 -3.16 -16.43
CA ILE A 156 18.83 -4.59 -16.48
C ILE A 156 19.64 -5.10 -15.30
#